data_AF-A0A518GT58-F1
#
_entry.id   AF-A0A518GT58-F1
#
_cell.length_a   1.000
_cell.length_b   1.000
_cell.length_c   1.000
_cell.angle_alpha   90.00
_cell.angle_beta   90.00
_cell.angle_gamma   90.00
#
_symmetry.space_group_name_H-M   'P 1'
#
loop_
_entity.id
_entity.type
_entity.pdbx_description
1 polymer ?
#
loop_
_entity_poly.entity_id
_entity_poly.type
_entity_poly.pdbx_seq_one_letter_code
_entity_poly.pdbx_strand_id
1 'polypeptide(L)'
;MIPLTLFRSWLTGIASWVAFLILGMTSHGAWTAHCPFCPPSQPTYAEHLANSDVAILVQWKGQKVHSEQEATTTFEIVDLLKGDPKDWKKGGEVSVPYARDGQPGDLLLLMGQADASQKEKNTNWVLVQEVNEVLYGYIRKAPPLEEKNTRRLEFYWQGLESLDPEIGNDAFAEFSRATYADVASIKAVYQPEKLRQWLRSEQVLPIRKGIYAMMLGLVGNGEDATWMLEEILRPVEPQETRLGIDGMMAGFVLLEGQTGLEKICHAKLDNPQTSPAELYATVNLLRFLWEENPLHLTPEILRNQLRKLLSKKELGEVALVDLARWKDWGAWPMIQAQWGQGAFSNTTGKQKIVQFAQTMLKDQNWGDPQSRQAVQDFIDRNPLPKSPFLPLPTP
;
A
#
# COMPACT_ATOMS: atom_id res chain seq x y z
N MET A 1 -43.34 26.49 -50.96
CA MET A 1 -42.49 27.63 -51.40
C MET A 1 -41.63 28.04 -50.23
N ILE A 2 -40.32 28.02 -50.44
CA ILE A 2 -39.27 28.37 -49.47
C ILE A 2 -38.86 29.83 -49.72
N PRO A 3 -38.33 30.56 -48.72
CA PRO A 3 -36.88 30.84 -48.70
C PRO A 3 -36.32 30.57 -47.29
N LEU A 4 -35.34 29.70 -47.06
CA LEU A 4 -33.91 29.81 -47.40
C LEU A 4 -33.43 31.26 -47.36
N THR A 5 -33.07 31.71 -46.16
CA THR A 5 -31.83 32.45 -45.87
C THR A 5 -31.92 32.94 -44.44
N LEU A 6 -31.30 32.20 -43.52
CA LEU A 6 -30.55 32.71 -42.37
C LEU A 6 -29.78 31.52 -41.77
N PHE A 7 -28.94 30.96 -42.63
CA PHE A 7 -27.91 29.99 -42.33
C PHE A 7 -26.63 30.79 -42.03
N ARG A 8 -26.36 31.08 -40.75
CA ARG A 8 -25.04 31.42 -40.18
C ARG A 8 -25.19 32.02 -38.77
N SER A 9 -25.06 31.18 -37.75
CA SER A 9 -24.45 31.53 -36.44
C SER A 9 -24.69 30.49 -35.34
N TRP A 10 -25.44 29.41 -35.59
CA TRP A 10 -25.76 28.41 -34.57
C TRP A 10 -24.86 27.15 -34.61
N LEU A 11 -23.54 27.34 -34.71
CA LEU A 11 -22.54 26.25 -34.70
C LEU A 11 -21.24 26.61 -33.95
N THR A 12 -21.29 27.55 -32.99
CA THR A 12 -20.12 27.92 -32.17
C THR A 12 -20.43 27.96 -30.66
N GLY A 13 -21.34 27.10 -30.20
CA GLY A 13 -21.76 27.06 -28.79
C GLY A 13 -21.72 25.70 -28.07
N ILE A 14 -21.19 24.63 -28.71
CA ILE A 14 -21.12 23.28 -28.11
C ILE A 14 -19.66 22.77 -28.02
N ALA A 15 -18.67 23.63 -28.27
CA ALA A 15 -17.25 23.27 -28.26
C ALA A 15 -16.49 23.69 -26.98
N SER A 16 -17.17 23.94 -25.85
CA SER A 16 -16.52 24.39 -24.61
C SER A 16 -17.00 23.71 -23.32
N TRP A 17 -17.60 22.52 -23.41
CA TRP A 17 -18.04 21.73 -22.23
C TRP A 17 -17.55 20.27 -22.23
N VAL A 18 -16.45 19.97 -22.92
CA VAL A 18 -15.74 18.66 -22.81
C VAL A 18 -14.27 18.85 -22.39
N ALA A 19 -13.81 20.09 -22.18
CA ALA A 19 -12.41 20.38 -21.85
C ALA A 19 -12.11 20.52 -20.34
N PHE A 20 -12.99 20.07 -19.43
CA PHE A 20 -12.79 20.21 -17.98
C PHE A 20 -12.97 18.91 -17.17
N LEU A 21 -12.73 17.76 -17.79
CA LEU A 21 -12.79 16.45 -17.13
C LEU A 21 -11.62 15.52 -17.50
N ILE A 22 -10.44 16.09 -17.79
CA ILE A 22 -9.17 15.35 -17.89
C ILE A 22 -8.05 16.19 -17.25
N LEU A 23 -8.27 16.56 -15.99
CA LEU A 23 -7.21 16.89 -15.02
C LEU A 23 -7.22 15.83 -13.90
N GLY A 24 -7.55 14.59 -14.28
CA GLY A 24 -7.39 13.42 -13.45
C GLY A 24 -5.92 13.01 -13.43
N MET A 25 -5.25 13.38 -12.34
CA MET A 25 -4.21 12.56 -11.71
C MET A 25 -3.08 12.12 -12.63
N THR A 26 -2.21 13.05 -13.03
CA THR A 26 -0.78 12.71 -13.10
C THR A 26 -0.24 12.71 -11.68
N SER A 27 -0.69 11.74 -10.87
CA SER A 27 0.13 11.26 -9.77
C SER A 27 1.37 10.67 -10.42
N HIS A 28 2.40 11.50 -10.55
CA HIS A 28 3.76 11.03 -10.35
C HIS A 28 3.72 10.44 -8.95
N GLY A 29 3.38 9.15 -8.88
CA GLY A 29 3.56 8.37 -7.67
C GLY A 29 5.04 8.41 -7.40
N ALA A 30 5.50 9.43 -6.67
CA ALA A 30 6.54 9.21 -5.71
C ALA A 30 6.08 7.98 -4.95
N TRP A 31 6.78 6.87 -5.16
CA TRP A 31 6.67 5.71 -4.31
C TRP A 31 7.08 6.23 -2.94
N THR A 32 6.10 6.71 -2.19
CA THR A 32 6.23 6.90 -0.77
C THR A 32 6.56 5.52 -0.25
N ALA A 33 7.79 5.37 0.23
CA ALA A 33 8.40 4.12 0.62
C ALA A 33 7.64 3.56 1.84
N HIS A 34 6.49 2.96 1.56
CA HIS A 34 5.66 2.25 2.53
C HIS A 34 5.97 0.76 2.45
N CYS A 35 5.66 0.00 3.50
CA CYS A 35 5.94 -1.43 3.54
C CYS A 35 5.28 -2.13 2.34
N PRO A 36 6.05 -2.82 1.48
CA PRO A 36 5.53 -3.38 0.23
C PRO A 36 4.55 -4.54 0.45
N PHE A 37 4.44 -5.05 1.68
CA PHE A 37 3.63 -6.20 2.05
C PHE A 37 2.33 -5.85 2.79
N CYS A 38 2.09 -4.56 3.05
CA CYS A 38 0.95 -4.16 3.88
C CYS A 38 -0.21 -3.56 3.07
N PRO A 39 -1.47 -3.84 3.45
CA PRO A 39 -2.63 -3.20 2.85
C PRO A 39 -2.71 -1.72 3.28
N PRO A 40 -3.51 -0.89 2.57
CA PRO A 40 -3.85 0.44 3.05
C PRO A 40 -4.46 0.34 4.46
N SER A 41 -3.92 1.09 5.40
CA SER A 41 -4.41 1.17 6.77
C SER A 41 -5.13 2.50 7.00
N GLN A 42 -5.95 2.57 8.06
CA GLN A 42 -6.49 3.83 8.57
C GLN A 42 -5.33 4.72 9.06
N PRO A 43 -5.44 6.06 9.00
CA PRO A 43 -4.44 6.93 9.60
C PRO A 43 -4.26 6.61 11.09
N THR A 44 -3.03 6.75 11.57
CA THR A 44 -2.75 6.60 13.01
C THR A 44 -3.37 7.76 13.81
N TYR A 45 -3.56 7.56 15.11
CA TYR A 45 -3.97 8.64 16.00
C TYR A 45 -2.96 9.80 16.02
N ALA A 46 -1.67 9.53 15.81
CA ALA A 46 -0.65 10.56 15.64
C ALA A 46 -0.87 11.37 14.34
N GLU A 47 -1.24 10.73 13.24
CA GLU A 47 -1.61 11.40 11.99
C GLU A 47 -2.89 12.23 12.14
N HIS A 48 -3.92 11.70 12.82
CA HIS A 48 -5.12 12.47 13.14
C HIS A 48 -4.80 13.70 13.99
N LEU A 49 -3.95 13.55 15.01
CA LEU A 49 -3.55 14.64 15.91
C LEU A 49 -2.69 15.71 15.19
N ALA A 50 -1.79 15.29 14.30
CA ALA A 50 -0.98 16.20 13.50
C ALA A 50 -1.86 17.05 12.57
N ASN A 51 -2.86 16.43 11.95
CA ASN A 51 -3.79 17.06 11.01
C ASN A 51 -4.94 17.84 11.68
N SER A 52 -4.98 17.92 13.01
CA SER A 52 -6.01 18.63 13.78
C SER A 52 -5.45 19.89 14.45
N ASP A 53 -6.24 20.95 14.54
CA ASP A 53 -5.89 22.16 15.30
C ASP A 53 -6.22 22.00 16.79
N VAL A 54 -7.26 21.21 17.08
CA VAL A 54 -7.77 20.93 18.42
C VAL A 54 -7.91 19.43 18.63
N ALA A 55 -7.49 18.96 19.80
CA ALA A 55 -7.74 17.61 20.26
C ALA A 55 -8.03 17.62 21.77
N ILE A 56 -9.22 17.15 22.15
CA ILE A 56 -9.74 17.19 23.53
C ILE A 56 -10.34 15.84 23.91
N LEU A 57 -10.08 15.43 25.16
CA LEU A 57 -10.80 14.35 25.80
C LEU A 57 -12.06 14.93 26.43
N VAL A 58 -13.20 14.33 26.14
CA VAL A 58 -14.49 14.76 26.67
C VAL A 58 -15.27 13.61 27.28
N GLN A 59 -16.19 13.95 28.16
CA GLN A 59 -17.11 13.02 28.80
C GLN A 59 -18.55 13.34 28.38
N TRP A 60 -19.30 12.31 27.99
CA TRP A 60 -20.70 12.46 27.60
C TRP A 60 -21.57 12.96 28.76
N LYS A 61 -22.38 13.99 28.49
CA LYS A 61 -23.32 14.58 29.47
C LYS A 61 -24.77 14.33 29.13
N GLY A 62 -25.12 14.45 27.86
CA GLY A 62 -26.51 14.39 27.43
C GLY A 62 -26.70 14.73 25.97
N GLN A 63 -27.86 14.36 25.45
CA GLN A 63 -28.34 14.80 24.14
C GLN A 63 -29.67 15.53 24.25
N LYS A 64 -29.87 16.52 23.39
CA LYS A 64 -31.13 17.24 23.20
C LYS A 64 -31.59 17.03 21.76
N VAL A 65 -32.73 16.40 21.59
CA VAL A 65 -33.38 16.24 20.29
C VAL A 65 -34.26 17.46 20.05
N HIS A 66 -33.96 18.21 19.00
CA HIS A 66 -34.71 19.41 18.62
C HIS A 66 -35.82 19.08 17.60
N SER A 67 -35.54 18.16 16.67
CA SER A 67 -36.49 17.60 15.70
C SER A 67 -36.04 16.21 15.24
N GLU A 68 -36.78 15.55 14.33
CA GLU A 68 -36.40 14.24 13.77
C GLU A 68 -35.03 14.24 13.07
N GLN A 69 -34.55 15.41 12.60
CA GLN A 69 -33.29 15.54 11.85
C GLN A 69 -32.24 16.39 12.55
N GLU A 70 -32.60 17.04 13.67
CA GLU A 70 -31.70 17.93 14.40
C GLU A 70 -31.62 17.49 15.86
N ALA A 71 -30.42 17.11 16.27
CA ALA A 71 -30.11 16.81 17.65
C ALA A 71 -28.73 17.38 18.00
N THR A 72 -28.55 17.73 19.26
CA THR A 72 -27.29 18.25 19.78
C THR A 72 -26.83 17.34 20.90
N THR A 73 -25.60 16.86 20.83
CA THR A 73 -24.97 16.12 21.94
C THR A 73 -23.95 17.01 22.64
N THR A 74 -24.03 17.08 23.98
CA THR A 74 -23.17 17.91 24.82
C THR A 74 -22.20 17.03 25.62
N PHE A 75 -20.97 17.50 25.71
CA PHE A 75 -19.88 16.87 26.44
C PHE A 75 -19.19 17.87 27.37
N GLU A 76 -18.61 17.37 28.47
CA GLU A 76 -17.70 18.13 29.32
C GLU A 76 -16.25 17.81 28.95
N ILE A 77 -15.40 18.85 28.86
CA ILE A 77 -13.97 18.70 28.56
C ILE A 77 -13.23 18.20 29.80
N VAL A 78 -12.64 17.01 29.70
CA VAL A 78 -11.89 16.36 30.79
C VAL A 78 -10.39 16.64 30.69
N ASP A 79 -9.86 16.73 29.47
CA ASP A 79 -8.45 17.01 29.22
C ASP A 79 -8.21 17.63 27.84
N LEU A 80 -7.09 18.35 27.68
CA LEU A 80 -6.68 19.02 26.46
C LEU A 80 -5.35 18.45 25.97
N LEU A 81 -5.34 17.89 24.75
CA LEU A 81 -4.14 17.33 24.13
C LEU A 81 -3.49 18.35 23.19
N LYS A 82 -4.30 19.09 22.43
CA LYS A 82 -3.85 20.11 21.46
C LYS A 82 -4.90 21.22 21.34
N GLY A 83 -4.45 22.46 21.25
CA GLY A 83 -5.28 23.67 21.14
C GLY A 83 -4.93 24.74 22.19
N ASP A 84 -5.57 25.90 22.12
CA ASP A 84 -5.39 26.98 23.11
C ASP A 84 -6.22 26.70 24.38
N PRO A 85 -5.60 26.60 25.58
CA PRO A 85 -6.32 26.42 26.84
C PRO A 85 -7.34 27.53 27.17
N LYS A 86 -7.20 28.72 26.58
CA LYS A 86 -8.19 29.80 26.71
C LYS A 86 -9.52 29.44 26.05
N ASP A 87 -9.46 28.66 24.98
CA ASP A 87 -10.63 28.24 24.23
C ASP A 87 -11.17 26.89 24.69
N TRP A 88 -10.29 25.99 25.14
CA TRP A 88 -10.60 24.59 25.47
C TRP A 88 -10.21 24.23 26.89
N LYS A 89 -10.85 24.90 27.86
CA LYS A 89 -10.57 24.69 29.28
C LYS A 89 -11.20 23.39 29.81
N LYS A 90 -10.49 22.71 30.71
CA LYS A 90 -11.05 21.60 31.50
C LYS A 90 -12.26 22.06 32.30
N GLY A 91 -13.30 21.23 32.34
CA GLY A 91 -14.63 21.55 32.89
C GLY A 91 -15.47 22.47 32.00
N GLY A 92 -14.97 22.87 30.82
CA GLY A 92 -15.76 23.53 29.80
C GLY A 92 -16.73 22.57 29.12
N GLU A 93 -17.70 23.10 28.38
CA GLU A 93 -18.64 22.30 27.59
C GLU A 93 -18.35 22.46 26.09
N VAL A 94 -18.57 21.38 25.34
CA VAL A 94 -18.56 21.36 23.89
C VAL A 94 -19.78 20.59 23.39
N SER A 95 -20.36 21.05 22.29
CA SER A 95 -21.53 20.41 21.67
C SER A 95 -21.26 20.08 20.21
N VAL A 96 -21.78 18.95 19.75
CA VAL A 96 -21.78 18.55 18.33
C VAL A 96 -23.20 18.52 17.78
N PRO A 97 -23.44 18.93 16.53
CA PRO A 97 -24.78 19.12 15.97
C PRO A 97 -25.38 17.82 15.40
N TYR A 98 -25.21 16.71 16.12
CA TYR A 98 -25.86 15.44 15.81
C TYR A 98 -26.11 14.64 17.09
N ALA A 99 -27.12 13.77 17.06
CA ALA A 99 -27.38 12.80 18.12
C ALA A 99 -26.24 11.80 18.22
N ARG A 100 -25.82 11.54 19.44
CA ARG A 100 -24.86 10.48 19.77
C ARG A 100 -25.25 9.89 21.11
N ASP A 101 -25.66 8.63 21.05
CA ASP A 101 -25.98 7.87 22.25
C ASP A 101 -24.72 7.65 23.09
N GLY A 102 -24.92 7.63 24.40
CA GLY A 102 -23.87 7.47 25.40
C GLY A 102 -24.44 7.47 26.81
N GLN A 103 -23.61 7.12 27.78
CA GLN A 103 -23.93 7.13 29.19
C GLN A 103 -23.08 8.19 29.92
N PRO A 104 -23.59 8.78 31.02
CA PRO A 104 -22.78 9.64 31.87
C PRO A 104 -21.55 8.89 32.36
N GLY A 105 -20.36 9.33 31.94
CA GLY A 105 -19.13 8.60 32.21
C GLY A 105 -18.30 8.35 30.96
N ASP A 106 -18.97 8.05 29.84
CA ASP A 106 -18.33 7.61 28.60
C ASP A 106 -17.37 8.67 28.08
N LEU A 107 -16.15 8.24 27.74
CA LEU A 107 -15.08 9.10 27.29
C LEU A 107 -14.96 9.06 25.77
N LEU A 108 -14.79 10.24 25.18
CA LEU A 108 -14.59 10.40 23.76
C LEU A 108 -13.41 11.33 23.48
N LEU A 109 -12.63 10.98 22.47
CA LEU A 109 -11.60 11.82 21.91
C LEU A 109 -12.14 12.54 20.67
N LEU A 110 -12.24 13.86 20.78
CA LEU A 110 -12.60 14.76 19.69
C LEU A 110 -11.33 15.36 19.11
N MET A 111 -11.11 15.20 17.81
CA MET A 111 -10.07 15.92 17.07
C MET A 111 -10.69 16.65 15.88
N GLY A 112 -10.28 17.90 15.66
CA GLY A 112 -10.90 18.76 14.68
C GLY A 112 -10.02 19.88 14.18
N GLN A 113 -10.43 20.46 13.06
CA GLN A 113 -9.79 21.62 12.44
C GLN A 113 -10.60 22.87 12.77
N ALA A 114 -9.91 23.96 13.08
CA ALA A 114 -10.55 25.23 13.35
C ALA A 114 -11.11 25.80 12.05
N ASP A 115 -12.40 26.16 12.03
CA ASP A 115 -12.96 26.86 10.88
C ASP A 115 -12.48 28.31 10.88
N ALA A 116 -11.48 28.61 10.05
CA ALA A 116 -10.92 29.95 9.90
C ALA A 116 -11.93 30.97 9.29
N SER A 117 -13.09 30.51 8.81
CA SER A 117 -14.02 31.33 8.03
C SER A 117 -15.20 31.92 8.82
N GLN A 118 -15.42 31.53 10.08
CA GLN A 118 -16.59 31.96 10.85
C GLN A 118 -16.24 32.65 12.19
N LYS A 119 -17.07 33.65 12.56
CA LYS A 119 -16.96 34.41 13.82
C LYS A 119 -17.37 33.61 15.06
N GLU A 120 -17.92 32.42 14.88
CA GLU A 120 -18.27 31.49 15.96
C GLU A 120 -17.23 30.37 16.02
N LYS A 121 -16.95 29.86 17.22
CA LYS A 121 -15.97 28.78 17.49
C LYS A 121 -16.41 27.42 16.91
N ASN A 122 -16.73 27.36 15.62
CA ASN A 122 -17.07 26.12 14.96
C ASN A 122 -15.77 25.37 14.64
N THR A 123 -15.64 24.20 15.26
CA THR A 123 -14.57 23.25 14.96
C THR A 123 -15.18 22.16 14.10
N ASN A 124 -14.57 21.90 12.95
CA ASN A 124 -14.95 20.76 12.14
C ASN A 124 -14.31 19.50 12.75
N TRP A 125 -15.09 18.74 13.52
CA TRP A 125 -14.64 17.51 14.16
C TRP A 125 -14.44 16.43 13.11
N VAL A 126 -13.18 16.08 12.83
CA VAL A 126 -12.80 15.06 11.83
C VAL A 126 -12.72 13.66 12.45
N LEU A 127 -12.51 13.58 13.76
CA LEU A 127 -12.49 12.32 14.50
C LEU A 127 -13.31 12.48 15.78
N VAL A 128 -14.26 11.59 15.99
CA VAL A 128 -14.99 11.46 17.26
C VAL A 128 -14.99 10.00 17.69
N GLN A 129 -13.92 9.63 18.40
CA GLN A 129 -13.61 8.25 18.78
C GLN A 129 -14.00 8.00 20.24
N GLU A 130 -14.68 6.90 20.51
CA GLU A 130 -14.86 6.44 21.90
C GLU A 130 -13.54 5.88 22.42
N VAL A 131 -13.14 6.26 23.62
CA VAL A 131 -11.87 5.85 24.22
C VAL A 131 -12.06 5.39 25.66
N ASN A 132 -11.26 4.44 26.10
CA ASN A 132 -11.08 4.15 27.52
C ASN A 132 -9.79 4.83 28.04
N GLU A 133 -9.52 4.76 29.34
CA GLU A 133 -8.32 5.36 29.94
C GLU A 133 -7.01 4.78 29.37
N VAL A 134 -7.00 3.50 28.99
CA VAL A 134 -5.82 2.81 28.45
C VAL A 134 -5.49 3.33 27.05
N LEU A 135 -6.47 3.33 26.13
CA LEU A 135 -6.34 3.88 24.79
C LEU A 135 -5.99 5.36 24.83
N TYR A 136 -6.65 6.14 25.70
CA TYR A 136 -6.34 7.55 25.87
C TYR A 136 -4.90 7.79 26.35
N GLY A 137 -4.47 7.03 27.36
CA GLY A 137 -3.10 7.07 27.87
C GLY A 137 -2.06 6.67 26.83
N TYR A 138 -2.40 5.74 25.94
CA TYR A 138 -1.57 5.36 24.79
C TYR A 138 -1.47 6.50 23.76
N ILE A 139 -2.59 7.07 23.33
CA ILE A 139 -2.62 8.19 22.35
C ILE A 139 -1.82 9.39 22.87
N ARG A 140 -1.94 9.70 24.16
CA ARG A 140 -1.18 10.80 24.78
C ARG A 140 0.33 10.57 24.77
N LYS A 141 0.78 9.31 24.83
CA LYS A 141 2.20 8.93 24.81
C LYS A 141 2.73 8.68 23.40
N ALA A 142 1.84 8.58 22.40
CA ALA A 142 2.23 8.32 21.04
C ALA A 142 3.19 9.41 20.55
N PRO A 143 4.35 9.03 19.97
CA PRO A 143 5.32 10.00 19.49
C PRO A 143 4.74 10.78 18.29
N PRO A 144 5.01 12.09 18.18
CA PRO A 144 4.50 12.93 17.10
C PRO A 144 5.15 12.57 15.75
N LEU A 145 4.56 13.01 14.64
CA LEU A 145 5.03 12.65 13.28
C LEU A 145 6.44 13.16 12.97
N GLU A 146 6.86 14.24 13.61
CA GLU A 146 8.19 14.85 13.44
C GLU A 146 9.30 14.05 14.13
N GLU A 147 8.93 13.10 15.01
CA GLU A 147 9.90 12.21 15.66
C GLU A 147 10.46 11.20 14.65
N LYS A 148 11.69 10.73 14.89
CA LYS A 148 12.33 9.78 13.98
C LYS A 148 11.51 8.48 13.88
N ASN A 149 11.33 7.98 12.65
CA ASN A 149 10.61 6.72 12.38
C ASN A 149 11.09 5.56 13.27
N THR A 150 12.39 5.43 13.50
CA THR A 150 12.97 4.47 14.45
C THR A 150 12.30 4.52 15.82
N ARG A 151 12.32 5.68 16.48
CA ARG A 151 11.69 5.87 17.79
C ARG A 151 10.19 5.67 17.78
N ARG A 152 9.53 6.09 16.70
CA ARG A 152 8.11 5.84 16.51
C ARG A 152 7.84 4.34 16.52
N LEU A 153 8.51 3.58 15.65
CA LEU A 153 8.34 2.13 15.56
C LEU A 153 8.71 1.39 16.85
N GLU A 154 9.70 1.85 17.62
CA GLU A 154 10.03 1.29 18.94
C GLU A 154 8.85 1.42 19.92
N PHE A 155 8.14 2.56 19.91
CA PHE A 155 6.94 2.75 20.70
C PHE A 155 5.80 1.85 20.19
N TYR A 156 5.51 1.89 18.88
CA TYR A 156 4.41 1.14 18.29
C TYR A 156 4.60 -0.39 18.38
N TRP A 157 5.83 -0.89 18.46
CA TRP A 157 6.10 -2.31 18.71
C TRP A 157 5.42 -2.84 19.97
N GLN A 158 5.30 -1.99 21.01
CA GLN A 158 4.64 -2.36 22.27
C GLN A 158 3.12 -2.48 22.10
N GLY A 159 2.54 -1.76 21.13
CA GLY A 159 1.10 -1.77 20.86
C GLY A 159 0.66 -2.90 19.92
N LEU A 160 1.58 -3.53 19.18
CA LEU A 160 1.25 -4.65 18.29
C LEU A 160 0.61 -5.81 19.06
N GLU A 161 -0.53 -6.27 18.54
CA GLU A 161 -1.38 -7.31 19.14
C GLU A 161 -1.76 -7.02 20.61
N SER A 162 -1.96 -5.74 20.95
CA SER A 162 -2.54 -5.30 22.21
C SER A 162 -3.92 -5.93 22.43
N LEU A 163 -4.28 -6.16 23.71
CA LEU A 163 -5.62 -6.60 24.12
C LEU A 163 -6.69 -5.57 23.76
N ASP A 164 -6.33 -4.28 23.76
CA ASP A 164 -7.16 -3.24 23.19
C ASP A 164 -6.94 -3.21 21.66
N PRO A 165 -7.97 -3.58 20.86
CA PRO A 165 -7.82 -3.71 19.42
C PRO A 165 -7.52 -2.37 18.73
N GLU A 166 -7.93 -1.23 19.29
CA GLU A 166 -7.64 0.09 18.73
C GLU A 166 -6.15 0.42 18.82
N ILE A 167 -5.51 0.06 19.93
CA ILE A 167 -4.04 0.16 20.08
C ILE A 167 -3.34 -0.76 19.08
N GLY A 168 -3.82 -2.00 18.95
CA GLY A 168 -3.25 -2.97 18.00
C GLY A 168 -3.37 -2.53 16.54
N ASN A 169 -4.52 -1.94 16.17
CA ASN A 169 -4.78 -1.39 14.85
C ASN A 169 -3.89 -0.20 14.54
N ASP A 170 -3.77 0.74 15.48
CA ASP A 170 -2.95 1.94 15.35
C ASP A 170 -1.45 1.60 15.23
N ALA A 171 -0.96 0.67 16.07
CA ALA A 171 0.40 0.16 15.98
C ALA A 171 0.69 -0.54 14.66
N PHE A 172 -0.22 -1.41 14.20
CA PHE A 172 -0.05 -2.05 12.90
C PHE A 172 -0.08 -1.01 11.76
N ALA A 173 -0.91 0.03 11.87
CA ALA A 173 -1.01 1.09 10.89
C ALA A 173 0.31 1.87 10.74
N GLU A 174 1.04 2.13 11.83
CA GLU A 174 2.40 2.70 11.74
C GLU A 174 3.35 1.77 10.97
N PHE A 175 3.41 0.49 11.37
CA PHE A 175 4.31 -0.48 10.74
C PHE A 175 3.99 -0.71 9.26
N SER A 176 2.71 -0.69 8.89
CA SER A 176 2.26 -0.84 7.51
C SER A 176 2.75 0.26 6.58
N ARG A 177 3.10 1.42 7.15
CA ARG A 177 3.58 2.59 6.42
C ARG A 177 5.09 2.76 6.47
N ALA A 178 5.78 2.03 7.32
CA ALA A 178 7.21 2.14 7.46
C ALA A 178 7.95 1.58 6.23
N THR A 179 9.08 2.20 5.90
CA THR A 179 10.04 1.64 4.94
C THR A 179 10.61 0.33 5.49
N TYR A 180 11.07 -0.58 4.62
CA TYR A 180 11.82 -1.75 5.09
C TYR A 180 13.06 -1.33 5.90
N ALA A 181 13.78 -0.30 5.45
CA ALA A 181 14.97 0.21 6.15
C ALA A 181 14.67 0.63 7.60
N ASP A 182 13.56 1.33 7.83
CA ASP A 182 13.14 1.74 9.18
C ASP A 182 12.77 0.53 10.04
N VAL A 183 12.00 -0.42 9.50
CA VAL A 183 11.66 -1.67 10.19
C VAL A 183 12.93 -2.47 10.54
N ALA A 184 13.85 -2.62 9.59
CA ALA A 184 15.11 -3.32 9.81
C ALA A 184 16.02 -2.64 10.84
N SER A 185 15.98 -1.30 10.91
CA SER A 185 16.84 -0.53 11.82
C SER A 185 16.53 -0.74 13.30
N ILE A 186 15.30 -1.14 13.65
CA ILE A 186 14.87 -1.39 15.04
C ILE A 186 14.93 -2.87 15.43
N LYS A 187 15.63 -3.71 14.67
CA LYS A 187 15.68 -5.17 14.91
C LYS A 187 16.09 -5.57 16.34
N ALA A 188 16.85 -4.74 17.03
CA ALA A 188 17.26 -4.99 18.42
C ALA A 188 16.09 -5.01 19.41
N VAL A 189 14.94 -4.44 19.04
CA VAL A 189 13.72 -4.40 19.87
C VAL A 189 12.86 -5.67 19.69
N TYR A 190 13.00 -6.36 18.57
CA TYR A 190 12.19 -7.53 18.26
C TYR A 190 12.53 -8.70 19.18
N GLN A 191 11.47 -9.39 19.60
CA GLN A 191 11.55 -10.58 20.44
C GLN A 191 11.18 -11.79 19.56
N PRO A 192 12.16 -12.61 19.13
CA PRO A 192 11.90 -13.73 18.21
C PRO A 192 10.80 -14.67 18.71
N GLU A 193 10.77 -14.95 20.01
CA GLU A 193 9.76 -15.81 20.64
C GLU A 193 8.34 -15.24 20.50
N LYS A 194 8.19 -13.92 20.66
CA LYS A 194 6.91 -13.21 20.50
C LYS A 194 6.43 -13.27 19.04
N LEU A 195 7.33 -13.07 18.08
CA LEU A 195 7.04 -13.19 16.66
C LEU A 195 6.60 -14.62 16.29
N ARG A 196 7.31 -15.64 16.77
CA ARG A 196 6.92 -17.05 16.59
C ARG A 196 5.52 -17.33 17.14
N GLN A 197 5.20 -16.80 18.33
CA GLN A 197 3.88 -16.95 18.93
C GLN A 197 2.80 -16.33 18.07
N TRP A 198 2.99 -15.10 17.60
CA TRP A 198 2.02 -14.40 16.74
C TRP A 198 1.80 -15.10 15.40
N LEU A 199 2.87 -15.57 14.77
CA LEU A 199 2.78 -16.27 13.49
C LEU A 199 1.97 -17.57 13.58
N ARG A 200 2.09 -18.29 14.71
CA ARG A 200 1.36 -19.54 14.97
C ARG A 200 -0.05 -19.32 15.55
N SER A 201 -0.38 -18.12 16.00
CA SER A 201 -1.69 -17.82 16.58
C SER A 201 -2.79 -17.70 15.52
N GLU A 202 -3.92 -18.35 15.72
CA GLU A 202 -5.12 -18.17 14.89
C GLU A 202 -5.85 -16.84 15.16
N GLN A 203 -5.55 -16.20 16.29
CA GLN A 203 -6.17 -14.93 16.68
C GLN A 203 -5.53 -13.73 15.96
N VAL A 204 -4.29 -13.88 15.47
CA VAL A 204 -3.60 -12.83 14.72
C VAL A 204 -4.13 -12.83 13.29
N LEU A 205 -4.61 -11.67 12.84
CA LEU A 205 -5.13 -11.49 11.49
C LEU A 205 -4.10 -11.93 10.44
N PRO A 206 -4.47 -12.78 9.45
CA PRO A 206 -3.53 -13.31 8.46
C PRO A 206 -2.71 -12.23 7.75
N ILE A 207 -3.32 -11.08 7.45
CA ILE A 207 -2.66 -9.97 6.77
C ILE A 207 -1.50 -9.35 7.57
N ARG A 208 -1.52 -9.44 8.91
CA ARG A 208 -0.42 -8.98 9.78
C ARG A 208 0.75 -9.93 9.80
N LYS A 209 0.50 -11.23 9.56
CA LYS A 209 1.53 -12.26 9.64
C LYS A 209 2.64 -12.06 8.62
N GLY A 210 2.37 -11.41 7.48
CA GLY A 210 3.39 -11.10 6.49
C GLY A 210 4.52 -10.23 7.06
N ILE A 211 4.18 -9.11 7.72
CA ILE A 211 5.21 -8.24 8.31
C ILE A 211 5.90 -8.91 9.50
N TYR A 212 5.19 -9.72 10.29
CA TYR A 212 5.79 -10.46 11.41
C TYR A 212 6.77 -11.53 10.94
N ALA A 213 6.48 -12.21 9.82
CA ALA A 213 7.39 -13.18 9.25
C ALA A 213 8.63 -12.50 8.68
N MET A 214 8.47 -11.34 8.03
CA MET A 214 9.61 -10.52 7.61
C MET A 214 10.45 -10.05 8.80
N MET A 215 9.84 -9.58 9.89
CA MET A 215 10.54 -9.21 11.12
C MET A 215 11.28 -10.41 11.72
N LEU A 216 10.66 -11.59 11.74
CA LEU A 216 11.32 -12.82 12.19
C LEU A 216 12.50 -13.17 11.28
N GLY A 217 12.43 -12.85 9.98
CA GLY A 217 13.57 -12.98 9.07
C GLY A 217 14.78 -12.11 9.42
N LEU A 218 14.60 -11.02 10.17
CA LEU A 218 15.67 -10.13 10.60
C LEU A 218 16.39 -10.57 11.89
N VAL A 219 15.72 -11.36 12.73
CA VAL A 219 16.18 -11.73 14.09
C VAL A 219 16.12 -13.22 14.41
N GLY A 220 15.54 -14.02 13.51
CA GLY A 220 15.35 -15.45 13.67
C GLY A 220 16.61 -16.25 13.39
N ASN A 221 16.43 -17.56 13.33
CA ASN A 221 17.51 -18.53 13.15
C ASN A 221 17.13 -19.63 12.12
N GLY A 222 17.96 -20.66 12.00
CA GLY A 222 17.74 -21.76 11.05
C GLY A 222 16.48 -22.61 11.32
N GLU A 223 16.02 -22.69 12.58
CA GLU A 223 14.75 -23.36 12.90
C GLU A 223 13.57 -22.56 12.37
N ASP A 224 13.64 -21.22 12.48
CA ASP A 224 12.64 -20.32 11.90
C ASP A 224 12.60 -20.43 10.38
N ALA A 225 13.77 -20.50 9.74
CA ALA A 225 13.87 -20.69 8.29
C ALA A 225 13.26 -22.03 7.85
N THR A 226 13.53 -23.11 8.59
CA THR A 226 12.97 -24.44 8.31
C THR A 226 11.44 -24.42 8.41
N TRP A 227 10.90 -23.87 9.49
CA TRP A 227 9.46 -23.75 9.70
C TRP A 227 8.80 -22.85 8.63
N MET A 228 9.39 -21.71 8.29
CA MET A 228 8.86 -20.84 7.23
C MET A 228 8.82 -21.58 5.89
N LEU A 229 9.85 -22.36 5.57
CA LEU A 229 9.86 -23.13 4.32
C LEU A 229 8.75 -24.18 4.30
N GLU A 230 8.56 -24.92 5.40
CA GLU A 230 7.46 -25.88 5.55
C GLU A 230 6.10 -25.21 5.32
N GLU A 231 5.85 -24.07 5.97
CA GLU A 231 4.62 -23.29 5.78
C GLU A 231 4.47 -22.74 4.36
N ILE A 232 5.55 -22.29 3.72
CA ILE A 232 5.50 -21.79 2.34
C ILE A 232 5.17 -22.92 1.36
N LEU A 233 5.71 -24.12 1.59
CA LEU A 233 5.59 -25.27 0.70
C LEU A 233 4.40 -26.17 1.02
N ARG A 234 3.69 -25.94 2.12
CA ARG A 234 2.50 -26.74 2.46
C ARG A 234 1.51 -26.76 1.29
N PRO A 235 0.79 -27.87 1.07
CA PRO A 235 -0.30 -27.91 0.10
C PRO A 235 -1.34 -26.82 0.40
N VAL A 236 -1.83 -26.18 -0.67
CA VAL A 236 -2.80 -25.09 -0.63
C VAL A 236 -3.96 -25.49 -1.52
N GLU A 237 -5.18 -25.37 -1.02
CA GLU A 237 -6.37 -25.62 -1.84
C GLU A 237 -6.46 -24.57 -2.98
N PRO A 238 -6.96 -24.90 -4.18
CA PRO A 238 -6.98 -23.98 -5.32
C PRO A 238 -7.64 -22.61 -5.05
N GLN A 239 -8.62 -22.57 -4.15
CA GLN A 239 -9.36 -21.39 -3.73
C GLN A 239 -8.76 -20.65 -2.52
N GLU A 240 -7.78 -21.24 -1.83
CA GLU A 240 -7.18 -20.64 -0.64
C GLU A 240 -6.23 -19.50 -1.04
N THR A 241 -6.52 -18.30 -0.55
CA THR A 241 -5.63 -17.14 -0.68
C THR A 241 -4.90 -16.92 0.63
N ARG A 242 -3.57 -17.07 0.60
CA ARG A 242 -2.71 -16.90 1.77
C ARG A 242 -2.24 -15.46 1.89
N LEU A 243 -2.99 -14.65 2.62
CA LEU A 243 -2.62 -13.26 2.89
C LEU A 243 -1.29 -13.18 3.64
N GLY A 244 -0.40 -12.27 3.20
CA GLY A 244 0.92 -12.07 3.81
C GLY A 244 1.97 -13.14 3.51
N ILE A 245 1.70 -14.08 2.59
CA ILE A 245 2.64 -15.15 2.28
C ILE A 245 3.93 -14.63 1.62
N ASP A 246 3.87 -13.54 0.85
CA ASP A 246 5.03 -12.85 0.30
C ASP A 246 5.98 -12.32 1.40
N GLY A 247 5.43 -11.75 2.48
CA GLY A 247 6.20 -11.35 3.65
C GLY A 247 6.88 -12.53 4.36
N MET A 248 6.24 -13.71 4.38
CA MET A 248 6.86 -14.94 4.90
C MET A 248 7.96 -15.47 3.99
N MET A 249 7.76 -15.44 2.67
CA MET A 249 8.82 -15.75 1.71
C MET A 249 10.01 -14.79 1.87
N ALA A 250 9.76 -13.49 2.08
CA ALA A 250 10.80 -12.51 2.34
C ALA A 250 11.55 -12.82 3.64
N GLY A 251 10.85 -13.14 4.73
CA GLY A 251 11.45 -13.56 5.99
C GLY A 251 12.38 -14.77 5.83
N PHE A 252 11.93 -15.79 5.09
CA PHE A 252 12.72 -16.98 4.79
C PHE A 252 13.99 -16.64 3.99
N VAL A 253 13.86 -15.82 2.94
CA VAL A 253 14.99 -15.40 2.10
C VAL A 253 15.98 -14.53 2.88
N LEU A 254 15.53 -13.70 3.82
CA LEU A 254 16.42 -12.93 4.70
C LEU A 254 17.28 -13.83 5.58
N LEU A 255 16.76 -14.97 6.05
CA LEU A 255 17.51 -15.94 6.86
C LEU A 255 18.49 -16.79 6.04
N GLU A 256 18.08 -17.22 4.85
CA GLU A 256 18.82 -18.19 4.02
C GLU A 256 19.63 -17.56 2.88
N GLY A 257 19.48 -16.26 2.65
CA GLY A 257 20.14 -15.53 1.57
C GLY A 257 19.72 -16.00 0.18
N GLN A 258 20.68 -15.98 -0.76
CA GLN A 258 20.44 -16.36 -2.15
C GLN A 258 19.94 -17.81 -2.30
N THR A 259 20.44 -18.75 -1.48
CA THR A 259 19.98 -20.14 -1.50
C THR A 259 18.50 -20.25 -1.12
N GLY A 260 18.02 -19.40 -0.20
CA GLY A 260 16.60 -19.27 0.11
C GLY A 260 15.79 -18.85 -1.10
N LEU A 261 16.25 -17.80 -1.81
CA LEU A 261 15.58 -17.33 -3.03
C LEU A 261 15.49 -18.43 -4.10
N GLU A 262 16.58 -19.16 -4.33
CA GLU A 262 16.62 -20.26 -5.30
C GLU A 262 15.61 -21.37 -4.95
N LYS A 263 15.49 -21.75 -3.67
CA LYS A 263 14.49 -22.72 -3.19
C LYS A 263 13.06 -22.25 -3.48
N ILE A 264 12.73 -21.01 -3.16
CA ILE A 264 11.39 -20.44 -3.39
C ILE A 264 11.07 -20.40 -4.88
N CYS A 265 11.98 -19.84 -5.69
CA CYS A 265 11.76 -19.73 -7.12
C CYS A 265 11.64 -21.10 -7.80
N HIS A 266 12.45 -22.09 -7.38
CA HIS A 266 12.31 -23.44 -7.90
C HIS A 266 10.95 -24.05 -7.54
N ALA A 267 10.53 -23.96 -6.28
CA ALA A 267 9.28 -24.57 -5.82
C ALA A 267 8.02 -23.90 -6.40
N LYS A 268 8.07 -22.59 -6.69
CA LYS A 268 6.90 -21.82 -7.12
C LYS A 268 6.89 -21.50 -8.62
N LEU A 269 8.01 -21.09 -9.22
CA LEU A 269 8.04 -20.68 -10.63
C LEU A 269 8.14 -21.87 -11.58
N ASP A 270 8.90 -22.89 -11.20
CA ASP A 270 9.13 -24.06 -12.06
C ASP A 270 7.96 -25.08 -11.95
N ASN A 271 7.13 -24.98 -10.90
CA ASN A 271 5.96 -25.83 -10.72
C ASN A 271 4.77 -25.32 -11.57
N PRO A 272 4.21 -26.15 -12.47
CA PRO A 272 3.05 -25.76 -13.30
C PRO A 272 1.72 -25.72 -12.51
N GLN A 273 1.66 -26.27 -11.29
CA GLN A 273 0.46 -26.30 -10.45
C GLN A 273 0.38 -25.13 -9.46
N THR A 274 1.40 -24.27 -9.40
CA THR A 274 1.38 -23.12 -8.50
C THR A 274 0.26 -22.16 -8.89
N SER A 275 -0.56 -21.79 -7.90
CA SER A 275 -1.72 -20.93 -8.13
C SER A 275 -1.30 -19.53 -8.55
N PRO A 276 -2.16 -18.78 -9.27
CA PRO A 276 -1.84 -17.42 -9.70
C PRO A 276 -1.55 -16.47 -8.52
N ALA A 277 -2.23 -16.66 -7.39
CA ALA A 277 -2.01 -15.88 -6.18
C ALA A 277 -0.61 -16.11 -5.60
N GLU A 278 -0.12 -17.36 -5.59
CA GLU A 278 1.23 -17.68 -5.11
C GLU A 278 2.33 -17.23 -6.08
N LEU A 279 2.09 -17.34 -7.39
CA LEU A 279 2.99 -16.76 -8.38
C LEU A 279 3.09 -15.25 -8.18
N TYR A 280 1.98 -14.58 -7.90
CA TYR A 280 1.96 -13.13 -7.68
C TYR A 280 2.70 -12.75 -6.39
N ALA A 281 2.51 -13.52 -5.32
CA ALA A 281 3.30 -13.36 -4.08
C ALA A 281 4.81 -13.56 -4.33
N THR A 282 5.18 -14.52 -5.18
CA THR A 282 6.58 -14.73 -5.56
C THR A 282 7.14 -13.56 -6.37
N VAL A 283 6.33 -12.91 -7.22
CA VAL A 283 6.70 -11.67 -7.90
C VAL A 283 6.89 -10.52 -6.90
N ASN A 284 6.01 -10.38 -5.91
CA ASN A 284 6.17 -9.39 -4.84
C ASN A 284 7.47 -9.58 -4.06
N LEU A 285 7.86 -10.82 -3.75
CA LEU A 285 9.18 -11.12 -3.18
C LEU A 285 10.31 -10.60 -4.09
N LEU A 286 10.27 -10.90 -5.40
CA LEU A 286 11.31 -10.45 -6.33
C LEU A 286 11.38 -8.91 -6.43
N ARG A 287 10.23 -8.22 -6.37
CA ARG A 287 10.14 -6.75 -6.34
C ARG A 287 10.76 -6.18 -5.07
N PHE A 288 10.43 -6.76 -3.91
CA PHE A 288 11.05 -6.39 -2.64
C PHE A 288 12.58 -6.54 -2.69
N LEU A 289 13.09 -7.67 -3.20
CA LEU A 289 14.54 -7.90 -3.32
C LEU A 289 15.20 -6.97 -4.36
N TRP A 290 14.45 -6.50 -5.36
CA TRP A 290 14.93 -5.52 -6.33
C TRP A 290 15.03 -4.11 -5.72
N GLU A 291 13.97 -3.69 -5.03
CA GLU A 291 13.81 -2.34 -4.49
C GLU A 291 14.68 -2.12 -3.26
N GLU A 292 14.64 -3.04 -2.29
CA GLU A 292 15.33 -2.91 -1.00
C GLU A 292 16.73 -3.55 -1.03
N ASN A 293 16.91 -4.56 -1.88
CA ASN A 293 18.13 -5.36 -2.04
C ASN A 293 18.95 -5.62 -0.75
N PRO A 294 18.31 -6.14 0.32
CA PRO A 294 18.98 -6.34 1.62
C PRO A 294 20.11 -7.38 1.58
N LEU A 295 20.11 -8.22 0.54
CA LEU A 295 21.07 -9.30 0.32
C LEU A 295 22.18 -8.93 -0.67
N HIS A 296 22.20 -7.69 -1.19
CA HIS A 296 23.14 -7.24 -2.22
C HIS A 296 23.22 -8.17 -3.44
N LEU A 297 22.07 -8.72 -3.85
CA LEU A 297 21.97 -9.56 -5.04
C LEU A 297 22.28 -8.74 -6.28
N THR A 298 22.88 -9.39 -7.28
CA THR A 298 23.05 -8.77 -8.58
C THR A 298 21.69 -8.67 -9.29
N PRO A 299 21.41 -7.59 -10.04
CA PRO A 299 20.17 -7.44 -10.79
C PRO A 299 19.84 -8.63 -11.71
N GLU A 300 20.86 -9.30 -12.24
CA GLU A 300 20.70 -10.41 -13.16
C GLU A 300 20.11 -11.66 -12.50
N ILE A 301 20.37 -11.89 -11.21
CA ILE A 301 19.76 -13.01 -10.46
C ILE A 301 18.22 -12.86 -10.46
N LEU A 302 17.73 -11.66 -10.14
CA LEU A 302 16.30 -11.38 -10.04
C LEU A 302 15.62 -11.38 -11.41
N ARG A 303 16.26 -10.75 -12.42
CA ARG A 303 15.79 -10.77 -13.81
C ARG A 303 15.63 -12.19 -14.34
N ASN A 304 16.61 -13.07 -14.08
CA ASN A 304 16.54 -14.46 -14.52
C ASN A 304 15.34 -15.21 -13.94
N GLN A 305 14.98 -14.98 -12.67
CA GLN A 305 13.78 -15.58 -12.11
C GLN A 305 12.51 -15.00 -12.74
N LEU A 306 12.46 -13.69 -12.95
CA LEU A 306 11.29 -13.02 -13.53
C LEU A 306 11.05 -13.43 -15.00
N ARG A 307 12.12 -13.65 -15.79
CA ARG A 307 12.04 -14.14 -17.17
C ARG A 307 11.31 -15.49 -17.28
N LYS A 308 11.38 -16.36 -16.25
CA LYS A 308 10.66 -17.66 -16.23
C LYS A 308 9.14 -17.50 -16.29
N LEU A 309 8.61 -16.34 -15.87
CA LEU A 309 7.18 -16.07 -15.88
C LEU A 309 6.64 -15.64 -17.25
N LEU A 310 7.50 -15.29 -18.21
CA LEU A 310 7.07 -14.82 -19.54
C LEU A 310 6.16 -15.83 -20.26
N SER A 311 6.38 -17.12 -20.09
CA SER A 311 5.55 -18.17 -20.69
C SER A 311 4.31 -18.54 -19.88
N LYS A 312 4.17 -18.05 -18.64
CA LYS A 312 3.02 -18.32 -17.78
C LYS A 312 1.86 -17.45 -18.20
N LYS A 313 0.70 -18.05 -18.49
CA LYS A 313 -0.48 -17.35 -19.02
C LYS A 313 -0.98 -16.26 -18.06
N GLU A 314 -0.86 -16.51 -16.76
CA GLU A 314 -1.45 -15.69 -15.72
C GLU A 314 -0.60 -14.46 -15.41
N LEU A 315 0.74 -14.60 -15.43
CA LEU A 315 1.67 -13.54 -15.02
C LEU A 315 2.66 -13.07 -16.10
N GLY A 316 2.63 -13.62 -17.32
CA GLY A 316 3.56 -13.21 -18.38
C GLY A 316 3.51 -11.72 -18.66
N GLU A 317 2.31 -11.13 -18.70
CA GLU A 317 2.16 -9.68 -18.85
C GLU A 317 2.71 -8.89 -17.65
N VAL A 318 2.56 -9.40 -16.42
CA VAL A 318 3.10 -8.74 -15.21
C VAL A 318 4.63 -8.75 -15.24
N ALA A 319 5.22 -9.91 -15.55
CA ALA A 319 6.66 -10.05 -15.71
C ALA A 319 7.23 -9.12 -16.78
N LEU A 320 6.55 -8.98 -17.93
CA LEU A 320 6.98 -8.07 -18.99
C LEU A 320 7.04 -6.61 -18.51
N VAL A 321 6.04 -6.15 -17.74
CA VAL A 321 6.05 -4.77 -17.20
C VAL A 321 7.22 -4.56 -16.25
N ASP A 322 7.46 -5.51 -15.35
CA ASP A 322 8.56 -5.42 -14.39
C ASP A 322 9.93 -5.50 -15.07
N LEU A 323 10.10 -6.38 -16.07
CA LEU A 323 11.32 -6.46 -16.89
C LEU A 323 11.60 -5.15 -17.64
N ALA A 324 10.56 -4.46 -18.14
CA ALA A 324 10.73 -3.14 -18.75
C ALA A 324 11.22 -2.10 -17.74
N ARG A 325 10.61 -2.07 -16.55
CA ARG A 325 11.03 -1.17 -15.45
C ARG A 325 12.48 -1.44 -15.03
N TRP A 326 12.87 -2.71 -14.98
CA TRP A 326 14.21 -3.16 -14.60
C TRP A 326 15.23 -3.05 -15.74
N LYS A 327 14.83 -2.49 -16.88
CA LYS A 327 15.63 -2.32 -18.11
C LYS A 327 16.27 -3.62 -18.57
N ASP A 328 15.54 -4.73 -18.47
CA ASP A 328 16.04 -6.03 -18.88
C ASP A 328 15.87 -6.26 -20.39
N TRP A 329 16.59 -5.48 -21.17
CA TRP A 329 16.52 -5.54 -22.63
C TRP A 329 17.08 -6.85 -23.21
N GLY A 330 17.94 -7.55 -22.45
CA GLY A 330 18.41 -8.89 -22.81
C GLY A 330 17.29 -9.92 -22.91
N ALA A 331 16.13 -9.68 -22.30
CA ALA A 331 14.96 -10.54 -22.39
C ALA A 331 14.25 -10.45 -23.76
N TRP A 332 14.63 -9.53 -24.66
CA TRP A 332 13.94 -9.30 -25.93
C TRP A 332 13.69 -10.57 -26.75
N PRO A 333 14.67 -11.47 -26.99
CA PRO A 333 14.42 -12.68 -27.76
C PRO A 333 13.36 -13.59 -27.13
N MET A 334 13.33 -13.69 -25.79
CA MET A 334 12.34 -14.48 -25.06
C MET A 334 10.95 -13.85 -25.15
N ILE A 335 10.87 -12.52 -24.99
CA ILE A 335 9.62 -11.76 -25.09
C ILE A 335 9.03 -11.85 -26.50
N GLN A 336 9.87 -11.65 -27.52
CA GLN A 336 9.46 -11.76 -28.93
C GLN A 336 8.93 -13.16 -29.25
N ALA A 337 9.57 -14.21 -28.71
CA ALA A 337 9.12 -15.60 -28.91
C ALA A 337 7.72 -15.86 -28.33
N GLN A 338 7.25 -15.07 -27.36
CA GLN A 338 5.90 -15.19 -26.80
C GLN A 338 4.82 -14.52 -27.65
N TRP A 339 5.17 -13.85 -28.76
CA TRP A 339 4.20 -13.19 -29.62
C TRP A 339 3.07 -14.13 -30.08
N GLY A 340 1.82 -13.80 -29.72
CA GLY A 340 0.66 -14.60 -30.09
C GLY A 340 0.47 -15.87 -29.26
N GLN A 341 1.26 -16.05 -28.19
CA GLN A 341 1.23 -17.24 -27.33
C GLN A 341 0.91 -16.88 -25.88
N GLY A 342 0.40 -17.85 -25.12
CA GLY A 342 0.18 -17.72 -23.68
C GLY A 342 -0.56 -16.43 -23.29
N ALA A 343 0.06 -15.67 -22.38
CA ALA A 343 -0.44 -14.37 -21.91
C ALA A 343 -0.57 -13.32 -23.03
N PHE A 344 0.16 -13.49 -24.13
CA PHE A 344 0.26 -12.55 -25.24
C PHE A 344 -0.45 -13.03 -26.52
N SER A 345 -1.43 -13.92 -26.36
CA SER A 345 -2.28 -14.41 -27.46
C SER A 345 -3.34 -13.40 -27.89
N ASN A 346 -3.89 -12.65 -26.93
CA ASN A 346 -4.90 -11.62 -27.17
C ASN A 346 -4.28 -10.28 -27.63
N THR A 347 -5.14 -9.34 -28.04
CA THR A 347 -4.72 -8.02 -28.51
C THR A 347 -3.93 -7.24 -27.46
N THR A 348 -4.38 -7.24 -26.20
CA THR A 348 -3.75 -6.51 -25.10
C THR A 348 -2.32 -6.97 -24.84
N GLY A 349 -2.10 -8.28 -24.76
CA GLY A 349 -0.77 -8.83 -24.52
C GLY A 349 0.18 -8.58 -25.70
N LYS A 350 -0.30 -8.73 -26.94
CA LYS A 350 0.49 -8.32 -28.13
C LYS A 350 0.91 -6.86 -28.05
N GLN A 351 0.00 -5.97 -27.66
CA GLN A 351 0.31 -4.55 -27.50
C GLN A 351 1.41 -4.30 -26.46
N LYS A 352 1.39 -5.03 -25.33
CA LYS A 352 2.44 -4.93 -24.31
C LYS A 352 3.83 -5.30 -24.84
N ILE A 353 3.94 -6.31 -25.70
CA ILE A 353 5.21 -6.66 -26.37
C ILE A 353 5.70 -5.51 -27.26
N VAL A 354 4.81 -4.88 -28.03
CA VAL A 354 5.17 -3.72 -28.86
C VAL A 354 5.58 -2.52 -27.98
N GLN A 355 4.87 -2.27 -26.88
CA GLN A 355 5.23 -1.21 -25.94
C GLN A 355 6.60 -1.47 -25.27
N PHE A 356 6.93 -2.71 -24.94
CA PHE A 356 8.25 -3.10 -24.45
C PHE A 356 9.32 -2.75 -25.50
N ALA A 357 9.12 -3.18 -26.75
CA ALA A 357 10.02 -2.89 -27.86
C ALA A 357 10.24 -1.39 -28.06
N GLN A 358 9.18 -0.59 -28.02
CA GLN A 358 9.24 0.86 -28.12
C GLN A 358 10.00 1.48 -26.94
N THR A 359 9.78 0.99 -25.72
CA THR A 359 10.47 1.47 -24.51
C THR A 359 11.95 1.15 -24.58
N MET A 360 12.30 -0.05 -25.03
CA MET A 360 13.67 -0.49 -25.26
C MET A 360 14.39 0.38 -26.31
N LEU A 361 13.73 0.73 -27.42
CA LEU A 361 14.32 1.63 -28.43
C LEU A 361 14.54 3.07 -27.94
N LYS A 362 13.77 3.53 -26.95
CA LYS A 362 13.99 4.84 -26.33
C LYS A 362 15.28 4.87 -25.49
N ASP A 363 15.76 3.72 -25.02
CA ASP A 363 17.05 3.63 -24.35
C ASP A 363 18.17 3.76 -25.39
N GLN A 364 18.90 4.87 -25.34
CA GLN A 364 20.00 5.15 -26.27
C GLN A 364 21.22 4.26 -26.02
N ASN A 365 21.33 3.67 -24.83
CA ASN A 365 22.47 2.83 -24.46
C ASN A 365 22.27 1.37 -24.88
N TRP A 366 21.10 1.01 -25.43
CA TRP A 366 20.80 -0.35 -25.81
C TRP A 366 21.00 -0.62 -27.31
N GLY A 367 21.68 -1.74 -27.59
CA GLY A 367 21.74 -2.37 -28.91
C GLY A 367 22.65 -1.68 -29.91
N ASP A 368 23.32 -2.47 -30.74
CA ASP A 368 23.96 -1.97 -31.96
C ASP A 368 22.91 -1.57 -33.03
N PRO A 369 23.30 -0.84 -34.09
CA PRO A 369 22.36 -0.41 -35.13
C PRO A 369 21.55 -1.54 -35.78
N GLN A 370 22.13 -2.73 -35.95
CA GLN A 370 21.43 -3.87 -36.54
C GLN A 370 20.38 -4.42 -35.59
N SER A 371 20.71 -4.60 -34.32
CA SER A 371 19.77 -5.03 -33.27
C SER A 371 18.60 -4.04 -33.14
N ARG A 372 18.88 -2.73 -33.17
CA ARG A 372 17.87 -1.68 -33.12
C ARG A 372 16.95 -1.70 -34.34
N GLN A 373 17.51 -1.87 -35.54
CA GLN A 373 16.71 -1.98 -36.77
C GLN A 373 15.79 -3.21 -36.74
N ALA A 374 16.27 -4.36 -36.27
CA ALA A 374 15.45 -5.57 -36.17
C ALA A 374 14.22 -5.39 -35.26
N VAL A 375 14.37 -4.62 -34.18
CA VAL A 375 13.27 -4.27 -33.27
C VAL A 375 12.33 -3.26 -33.91
N GLN A 376 12.85 -2.27 -34.64
CA GLN A 376 12.02 -1.34 -35.40
C GLN A 376 11.18 -2.08 -36.45
N ASP A 377 11.77 -3.00 -37.21
CA ASP A 377 11.06 -3.84 -38.18
C ASP A 377 9.98 -4.71 -37.53
N PHE A 378 10.19 -5.14 -36.28
CA PHE A 378 9.16 -5.84 -35.52
C PHE A 378 7.97 -4.93 -35.19
N ILE A 379 8.24 -3.69 -34.73
CA ILE A 379 7.19 -2.71 -34.41
C ILE A 379 6.39 -2.34 -35.67
N ASP A 380 7.08 -2.10 -36.79
CA ASP A 380 6.46 -1.67 -38.05
C ASP A 380 5.55 -2.75 -38.64
N ARG A 381 5.90 -4.04 -38.46
CA ARG A 381 5.05 -5.18 -38.84
C ARG A 381 3.85 -5.38 -37.92
N ASN A 382 3.87 -4.80 -36.71
CA ASN A 382 2.86 -5.03 -35.67
C ASN A 382 2.38 -3.70 -35.05
N PRO A 383 1.73 -2.81 -35.83
CA PRO A 383 1.38 -1.48 -35.36
C PRO A 383 0.33 -1.50 -34.24
N LEU A 384 0.50 -0.63 -33.24
CA LEU A 384 -0.51 -0.40 -32.20
C LEU A 384 -1.75 0.31 -32.79
N PRO A 385 -2.98 -0.06 -32.40
CA PRO A 385 -4.17 0.70 -32.77
C PRO A 385 -4.15 2.10 -32.13
N LYS A 386 -4.70 3.10 -32.84
CA LYS A 386 -4.62 4.55 -32.51
C LYS A 386 -5.36 5.00 -31.23
N SER A 387 -5.82 4.10 -30.37
CA SER A 387 -6.56 4.44 -29.15
C SER A 387 -5.61 4.89 -28.02
N PRO A 388 -6.00 5.83 -27.14
CA PRO A 388 -5.15 6.23 -26.02
C PRO A 388 -5.02 5.05 -25.05
N PHE A 389 -3.81 4.52 -24.92
CA PHE A 389 -3.48 3.50 -23.94
C PHE A 389 -2.37 4.02 -23.03
N LEU A 390 -2.40 3.58 -21.77
CA LEU A 390 -1.35 3.89 -20.82
C LEU A 390 -0.02 3.32 -21.34
N PRO A 391 1.01 4.15 -21.57
CA PRO A 391 2.32 3.66 -21.93
C PRO A 391 2.87 2.79 -20.80
N LEU A 392 3.76 1.85 -21.12
CA LEU A 392 4.54 1.22 -20.06
C LEU A 392 5.27 2.31 -19.26
N PRO A 393 5.34 2.16 -17.93
CA PRO A 393 6.06 3.12 -17.10
C PRO A 393 7.49 3.25 -17.60
N THR A 394 7.89 4.48 -17.87
CA THR A 394 9.28 4.81 -18.14
C THR A 394 10.04 4.82 -16.81
N PRO A 395 11.25 4.26 -16.79
CA PRO A 395 12.08 4.23 -15.60
C PRO A 395 12.48 5.63 -15.13
#